data_AF-A0A1B9KZL2-F1
#
_entry.id   AF-A0A1B9KZL2-F1
#
_cell.length_a   1.000
_cell.length_b   1.000
_cell.length_c   1.000
_cell.angle_alpha   90.00
_cell.angle_beta   90.00
_cell.angle_gamma   90.00
#
_symmetry.space_group_name_H-M   'P 1'
#
loop_
_entity.id
_entity.type
_entity.pdbx_description
1 polymer ?
#
loop_
_entity_poly.entity_id
_entity_poly.type
_entity_poly.pdbx_seq_one_letter_code
_entity_poly.pdbx_strand_id
1 'polypeptide(L)'
;MGGNSVANELTGITQKQLDKKFKHAADFGITTTKKNAETLSQYETAIKSHMGDKATKPLGTYGFVTDSKVFFNSNTNNVVVLDKSGNFVTGFKITPGTPQYENYMKNGVLR
;
A
#
# COMPACT_ATOMS: atom_id res chain seq x y z
N MET A 1 4.10 -2.09 -26.67
CA MET A 1 4.95 -1.13 -25.93
C MET A 1 4.61 -1.26 -24.45
N GLY A 2 5.61 -1.55 -23.63
CA GLY A 2 5.46 -2.15 -22.30
C GLY A 2 4.69 -1.30 -21.30
N GLY A 3 3.60 -1.84 -20.78
CA GLY A 3 3.04 -1.36 -19.53
C GLY A 3 3.95 -1.82 -18.41
N ASN A 4 4.72 -0.91 -17.82
CA ASN A 4 5.41 -1.17 -16.56
C ASN A 4 4.34 -1.49 -15.50
N SER A 5 4.06 -2.77 -15.32
CA SER A 5 3.13 -3.22 -14.28
C SER A 5 3.69 -2.79 -12.94
N VAL A 6 2.94 -1.96 -12.21
CA VAL A 6 3.25 -1.55 -10.83
C VAL A 6 3.55 -2.75 -9.94
N ALA A 7 2.97 -3.92 -10.23
CA ALA A 7 3.30 -5.20 -9.63
C ALA A 7 4.80 -5.53 -9.57
N ASN A 8 5.60 -5.13 -10.56
CA ASN A 8 7.04 -5.43 -10.61
C ASN A 8 7.86 -4.58 -9.63
N GLU A 9 7.30 -3.48 -9.11
CA GLU A 9 7.95 -2.65 -8.09
C GLU A 9 7.91 -3.32 -6.72
N LEU A 10 6.94 -4.21 -6.47
CA LEU A 10 6.86 -5.00 -5.26
C LEU A 10 7.82 -6.19 -5.34
N THR A 11 8.98 -6.07 -4.72
CA THR A 11 10.04 -7.10 -4.75
C THR A 11 9.94 -8.06 -3.57
N GLY A 12 9.41 -7.60 -2.43
CA GLY A 12 9.39 -8.38 -1.20
C GLY A 12 8.31 -7.98 -0.20
N ILE A 13 7.69 -8.98 0.42
CA ILE A 13 6.83 -8.83 1.59
C ILE A 13 7.36 -9.79 2.65
N THR A 14 7.62 -9.29 3.86
CA THR A 14 8.05 -10.14 4.98
C THR A 14 6.89 -10.37 5.95
N GLN A 15 6.83 -11.57 6.52
CA GLN A 15 5.81 -11.93 7.50
C GLN A 15 5.83 -11.00 8.73
N LYS A 16 7.03 -10.62 9.17
CA LYS A 16 7.23 -9.66 10.27
C LYS A 16 6.59 -8.30 9.96
N GLN A 17 6.69 -7.85 8.72
CA GLN A 17 6.10 -6.57 8.31
C GLN A 17 4.58 -6.67 8.17
N LEU A 18 4.07 -7.76 7.60
CA LEU A 18 2.63 -8.04 7.54
C LEU A 18 2.02 -8.06 8.93
N ASP A 19 2.66 -8.75 9.88
CA ASP A 19 2.22 -8.80 11.28
C ASP A 19 2.15 -7.39 11.87
N LYS A 20 3.24 -6.60 11.75
CA LYS A 20 3.31 -5.23 12.27
C LYS A 20 2.26 -4.30 11.66
N LYS A 21 1.86 -4.55 10.41
CA LYS A 21 0.93 -3.71 9.64
C LYS A 21 -0.48 -4.29 9.53
N PHE A 22 -0.74 -5.43 10.16
CA PHE A 22 -2.03 -6.11 10.10
C PHE A 22 -3.20 -5.26 10.62
N LYS A 23 -2.94 -4.25 11.46
CA LYS A 23 -3.94 -3.24 11.86
C LYS A 23 -4.58 -2.50 10.68
N HIS A 24 -3.95 -2.49 9.51
CA HIS A 24 -4.48 -1.90 8.29
C HIS A 24 -5.14 -2.92 7.36
N ALA A 25 -5.18 -4.21 7.71
CA ALA A 25 -5.77 -5.24 6.84
C ALA A 25 -7.27 -4.98 6.56
N ALA A 26 -7.98 -4.37 7.52
CA ALA A 26 -9.37 -3.95 7.35
C ALA A 26 -9.55 -2.92 6.22
N ASP A 27 -8.57 -2.05 5.99
CA ASP A 27 -8.57 -1.08 4.87
C ASP A 27 -8.55 -1.79 3.51
N PHE A 28 -8.02 -3.01 3.47
CA PHE A 28 -7.96 -3.89 2.30
C PHE A 28 -9.11 -4.92 2.28
N GLY A 29 -10.15 -4.73 3.10
CA GLY A 29 -11.34 -5.59 3.13
C GLY A 29 -11.21 -6.85 3.98
N ILE A 30 -10.11 -7.01 4.73
CA ILE A 30 -9.90 -8.16 5.62
C ILE A 30 -10.42 -7.81 7.00
N THR A 31 -11.72 -7.96 7.18
CA THR A 31 -12.41 -7.71 8.45
C THR A 31 -12.42 -8.98 9.29
N THR A 32 -11.45 -9.12 10.18
CA THR A 32 -11.33 -10.25 11.10
C THR A 32 -10.83 -9.78 12.46
N THR A 33 -11.28 -10.44 13.52
CA THR A 33 -10.78 -10.23 14.88
C THR A 33 -9.54 -11.08 15.19
N LYS A 34 -9.17 -12.00 14.29
CA LYS A 34 -8.07 -12.97 14.50
C LYS A 34 -6.89 -12.67 13.58
N LYS A 35 -5.72 -12.42 14.16
CA LYS A 35 -4.43 -12.39 13.45
C LYS A 35 -3.80 -13.78 13.51
N ASN A 36 -3.77 -14.49 12.38
CA ASN A 36 -3.16 -15.82 12.25
C ASN A 36 -2.46 -15.93 10.88
N ALA A 37 -1.85 -17.08 10.59
CA ALA A 37 -1.12 -17.28 9.33
C ALA A 37 -2.01 -17.10 8.09
N GLU A 38 -3.27 -17.55 8.16
CA GLU A 38 -4.24 -17.43 7.06
C GLU A 38 -4.58 -15.97 6.77
N THR A 39 -4.89 -15.18 7.80
CA THR A 39 -5.27 -13.77 7.62
C THR A 39 -4.09 -12.91 7.21
N LEU A 40 -2.86 -13.27 7.63
CA LEU A 40 -1.64 -12.65 7.11
C LEU A 40 -1.42 -12.98 5.62
N SER A 41 -1.69 -14.22 5.19
CA SER A 41 -1.64 -14.61 3.78
C SER A 41 -2.70 -13.88 2.94
N GLN A 42 -3.90 -13.66 3.50
CA GLN A 42 -4.93 -12.82 2.87
C GLN A 42 -4.44 -11.38 2.73
N TYR A 43 -3.78 -10.83 3.76
CA TYR A 43 -3.25 -9.48 3.72
C TYR A 43 -2.14 -9.32 2.67
N GLU A 44 -1.23 -10.28 2.59
CA GLU A 44 -0.24 -10.35 1.53
C GLU A 44 -0.88 -10.38 0.14
N THR A 45 -1.89 -11.23 -0.04
CA THR A 45 -2.63 -11.34 -1.30
C THR A 45 -3.32 -10.02 -1.65
N ALA A 46 -3.92 -9.34 -0.68
CA ALA A 46 -4.56 -8.06 -0.91
C ALA A 46 -3.57 -6.95 -1.32
N ILE A 47 -2.37 -6.92 -0.73
CA ILE A 47 -1.29 -6.01 -1.15
C ILE A 47 -0.84 -6.32 -2.58
N LYS A 48 -0.63 -7.61 -2.91
CA LYS A 48 -0.26 -8.03 -4.28
C LYS A 48 -1.34 -7.67 -5.30
N SER A 49 -2.61 -7.92 -4.98
CA SER A 49 -3.76 -7.56 -5.81
C SER A 49 -3.84 -6.04 -6.01
N HIS A 50 -3.62 -5.25 -4.96
CA HIS A 50 -3.53 -3.79 -5.06
C HIS A 50 -2.44 -3.38 -6.05
N MET A 51 -1.23 -3.94 -5.94
CA MET A 51 -0.12 -3.61 -6.85
C MET A 51 -0.35 -4.09 -8.29
N GLY A 52 -1.14 -5.15 -8.49
CA GLY A 52 -1.53 -5.66 -9.81
C GLY A 52 -2.73 -4.98 -10.46
N ASP A 53 -3.45 -4.13 -9.74
CA ASP A 53 -4.63 -3.42 -10.26
C ASP A 53 -4.21 -2.30 -11.23
N LYS A 54 -4.92 -2.20 -12.35
CA LYS A 54 -4.70 -1.18 -13.39
C LYS A 54 -4.99 0.25 -12.91
N ALA A 55 -5.84 0.40 -11.89
CA ALA A 55 -6.12 1.68 -11.25
C ALA A 55 -5.00 2.10 -10.27
N THR A 56 -4.07 1.20 -9.95
CA THR A 56 -2.94 1.51 -9.08
C THR A 56 -1.82 2.17 -9.87
N LYS A 57 -1.40 3.34 -9.41
CA LYS A 57 -0.33 4.14 -10.03
C LYS A 57 0.66 4.64 -8.99
N PRO A 58 1.94 4.81 -9.35
CA PRO A 58 2.90 5.50 -8.49
C PRO A 58 2.44 6.96 -8.32
N LEU A 59 2.34 7.40 -7.07
CA LEU A 59 1.89 8.73 -6.71
C LEU A 59 2.66 9.21 -5.48
N GLY A 60 3.83 9.81 -5.68
CA GLY A 60 4.55 10.45 -4.60
C GLY A 60 5.35 9.50 -3.69
N THR A 61 5.72 10.02 -2.51
CA THR A 61 6.67 9.40 -1.58
C THR A 61 6.14 9.42 -0.14
N TYR A 62 6.67 8.55 0.73
CA TYR A 62 6.32 8.52 2.14
C TYR A 62 7.36 9.24 2.99
N GLY A 63 6.95 10.31 3.68
CA GLY A 63 7.86 11.23 4.38
C GLY A 63 8.68 10.62 5.53
N PHE A 64 8.32 9.42 6.00
CA PHE A 64 9.04 8.71 7.06
C PHE A 64 10.05 7.68 6.55
N VAL A 65 10.07 7.43 5.24
CA VAL A 65 10.99 6.47 4.62
C VAL A 65 11.65 7.13 3.42
N THR A 66 12.94 7.40 3.54
CA THR A 66 13.75 7.98 2.47
C THR A 66 13.67 7.12 1.21
N ASP A 67 13.54 7.78 0.05
CA ASP A 67 13.45 7.15 -1.28
C ASP A 67 12.31 6.13 -1.42
N SER A 68 11.29 6.23 -0.57
CA SER A 68 10.09 5.40 -0.70
C SER A 68 9.22 5.82 -1.87
N LYS A 69 8.49 4.86 -2.43
CA LYS A 69 7.46 5.08 -3.45
C LYS A 69 6.09 4.75 -2.86
N VAL A 70 5.10 5.59 -3.13
CA VAL A 70 3.71 5.33 -2.78
C VAL A 70 2.93 4.96 -4.03
N PHE A 71 2.11 3.92 -3.93
CA PHE A 71 1.27 3.40 -5.00
C PHE A 71 -0.18 3.53 -4.59
N PHE A 72 -0.89 4.44 -5.25
CA PHE A 72 -2.27 4.79 -4.95
C PHE A 72 -3.22 4.13 -5.95
N ASN A 73 -4.32 3.56 -5.44
CA ASN A 73 -5.41 3.02 -6.26
C ASN A 73 -6.62 3.93 -6.18
N SER A 74 -7.04 4.49 -7.32
CA SER A 74 -8.16 5.44 -7.38
C SER A 74 -9.53 4.84 -7.11
N ASN A 75 -9.69 3.52 -7.24
CA ASN A 75 -10.98 2.84 -6.99
C ASN A 75 -11.22 2.64 -5.49
N THR A 76 -10.18 2.26 -4.76
CA THR A 76 -10.28 1.93 -3.32
C THR A 76 -9.88 3.09 -2.42
N ASN A 77 -9.13 4.06 -2.95
CA ASN A 77 -8.38 5.08 -2.22
C ASN A 77 -7.32 4.51 -1.27
N ASN A 78 -6.89 3.27 -1.51
CA ASN A 78 -5.81 2.67 -0.75
C ASN A 78 -4.46 3.12 -1.29
N VAL A 79 -3.48 3.13 -0.40
CA VAL A 79 -2.07 3.30 -0.73
C VAL A 79 -1.26 2.09 -0.26
N VAL A 80 -0.25 1.75 -1.04
CA VAL A 80 0.83 0.84 -0.65
C VAL A 80 2.14 1.60 -0.77
N VAL A 81 2.95 1.56 0.28
CA VAL A 81 4.25 2.19 0.35
C VAL A 81 5.32 1.12 0.26
N LEU A 82 6.25 1.32 -0.66
CA LEU A 82 7.46 0.51 -0.79
C LEU A 82 8.69 1.32 -0.43
N ASP A 83 9.71 0.66 0.12
CA ASP A 83 11.04 1.25 0.25
C ASP A 83 11.76 1.32 -1.11
N LYS A 84 12.96 1.91 -1.12
CA LYS A 84 13.78 2.02 -2.34
C LYS A 84 14.12 0.70 -3.02
N SER A 85 14.07 -0.41 -2.28
CA SER A 85 14.38 -1.75 -2.76
C SER A 85 13.14 -2.49 -3.24
N GLY A 86 11.95 -1.88 -3.12
CA GLY A 86 10.67 -2.48 -3.48
C GLY A 86 10.04 -3.33 -2.37
N ASN A 87 10.56 -3.28 -1.14
CA ASN A 87 9.96 -4.02 -0.03
C ASN A 87 8.73 -3.27 0.50
N PHE A 88 7.69 -4.02 0.83
CA PHE A 88 6.51 -3.46 1.48
C PHE A 88 6.87 -2.82 2.83
N VAL A 89 6.49 -1.55 3.00
CA VAL A 89 6.65 -0.79 4.24
C VAL A 89 5.32 -0.70 4.98
N THR A 90 4.27 -0.21 4.32
CA THR A 90 2.97 0.01 4.93
C THR A 90 1.91 0.20 3.85
N GLY A 91 0.64 0.04 4.20
CA GLY A 91 -0.46 0.42 3.32
C GLY A 91 -1.71 0.65 4.15
N PHE A 92 -2.57 1.54 3.70
CA PHE A 92 -3.81 1.93 4.39
C PHE A 92 -4.73 2.68 3.42
N LYS A 93 -5.98 2.87 3.83
CA LYS A 93 -6.93 3.69 3.08
C LYS A 93 -6.77 5.16 3.44
N ILE A 94 -6.73 6.02 2.44
CA ILE A 94 -6.77 7.48 2.65
C ILE A 94 -8.20 7.95 2.38
N THR A 95 -8.80 8.62 3.36
CA THR A 95 -10.19 9.11 3.25
C THR A 95 -10.23 10.42 2.45
N PRO A 96 -10.94 10.48 1.31
CA PRO A 96 -11.13 11.72 0.55
C PRO A 96 -11.75 12.84 1.40
N GLY A 97 -11.32 14.08 1.17
CA GLY A 97 -11.79 15.25 1.93
C GLY A 97 -11.15 15.42 3.31
N THR A 98 -10.18 14.57 3.69
CA THR A 98 -9.35 14.82 4.87
C THR A 98 -8.15 15.69 4.52
N PRO A 99 -7.61 16.47 5.47
CA PRO A 99 -6.37 17.23 5.25
C PRO A 99 -5.21 16.37 4.79
N GLN A 100 -5.12 15.10 5.25
CA GLN A 100 -4.11 14.16 4.79
C GLN A 100 -4.26 13.84 3.30
N TYR A 101 -5.48 13.54 2.85
CA TYR A 101 -5.77 13.29 1.44
C TYR A 101 -5.43 14.50 0.58
N GLU A 102 -5.91 15.69 0.96
CA GLU A 102 -5.68 16.91 0.20
C GLU A 102 -4.19 17.25 0.12
N ASN A 103 -3.47 17.15 1.24
CA ASN A 103 -2.04 17.39 1.29
C ASN A 103 -1.26 16.38 0.44
N TYR A 104 -1.62 15.09 0.52
CA TYR A 104 -0.98 14.05 -0.28
C TYR A 104 -1.24 14.22 -1.78
N MET A 105 -2.49 14.49 -2.18
CA MET A 105 -2.85 14.71 -3.58
C MET A 105 -2.22 15.99 -4.15
N LYS A 106 -2.06 17.03 -3.33
CA LYS A 106 -1.47 18.31 -3.75
C LYS A 106 0.05 18.27 -3.81
N ASN A 107 0.70 17.69 -2.80
CA ASN A 107 2.15 17.77 -2.61
C ASN A 107 2.89 16.48 -2.96
N GLY A 108 2.18 15.37 -3.16
CA GLY A 108 2.78 14.07 -3.44
C GLY A 108 3.57 13.49 -2.26
N VAL A 109 3.38 14.00 -1.04
CA VAL A 109 4.08 13.51 0.16
C VAL A 109 3.05 12.99 1.16
N LEU A 110 3.08 11.69 1.39
CA LEU A 110 2.27 11.02 2.39
C LEU A 110 2.95 11.14 3.76
N ARG A 111 2.23 11.71 4.73
CA ARG A 111 2.63 11.91 6.13
C ARG A 111 1.57 11.35 7.07
#